data_AF-A0A6M0K890-F1
#
_entry.id   AF-A0A6M0K890-F1
#
_cell.length_a   1.000
_cell.length_b   1.000
_cell.length_c   1.000
_cell.angle_alpha   90.00
_cell.angle_beta   90.00
_cell.angle_gamma   90.00
#
_symmetry.space_group_name_H-M   'P 1'
#
loop_
_entity.id
_entity.type
_entity.pdbx_description
1 polymer ?
#
loop_
_entity_poly.entity_id
_entity_poly.type
_entity_poly.pdbx_seq_one_letter_code
_entity_poly.pdbx_strand_id
1 'polypeptide(L)'
;MSLCCPLPETRHYLSVPKALFAALAELSPEARDRLLDQALTRVQGRSPVLVCDANRRLLKPCHPARARELLRRKRARVLWSDPLLLQLHRVVAPASVKGKTDRDASGRTG
;
A
#
# COMPACT_ATOMS: atom_id res chain seq x y z
N MET A 1 4.09 -38.84 13.54
CA MET A 1 4.66 -38.17 14.72
C MET A 1 4.45 -36.68 14.54
N SER A 2 3.45 -36.12 15.22
CA SER A 2 3.06 -34.71 15.08
C SER A 2 3.99 -33.82 15.88
N LEU A 3 4.71 -32.93 15.20
CA LEU A 3 5.51 -31.89 15.83
C LEU A 3 4.57 -30.77 16.32
N CYS A 4 3.91 -31.00 17.47
CA CYS A 4 3.24 -29.94 18.22
C CYS A 4 4.29 -29.23 19.09
N CYS A 5 5.15 -28.43 18.48
CA CYS A 5 5.85 -27.40 19.22
C CYS A 5 4.89 -26.21 19.31
N PRO A 6 4.35 -25.86 20.49
CA PRO A 6 3.64 -24.60 20.63
C PRO A 6 4.63 -23.49 20.27
N LEU A 7 4.33 -22.72 19.22
CA LEU A 7 5.07 -21.52 18.89
C LEU A 7 5.13 -20.67 20.17
N PRO A 8 6.31 -20.20 20.61
CA PRO A 8 6.38 -19.35 21.79
C PRO A 8 5.49 -18.12 21.57
N GLU A 9 4.54 -17.89 22.48
CA GLU A 9 3.70 -16.70 22.50
C GLU A 9 4.61 -15.47 22.48
N THR A 10 4.83 -14.93 21.29
CA THR A 10 5.69 -13.77 21.10
C THR A 10 4.83 -12.57 21.46
N ARG A 11 4.87 -12.18 22.73
CA ARG A 11 4.13 -11.02 23.22
C ARG A 11 4.84 -9.75 22.78
N HIS A 12 4.21 -9.02 21.85
CA HIS A 12 4.68 -7.71 21.43
C HIS A 12 4.03 -6.63 22.28
N TYR A 13 4.85 -5.82 22.95
CA TYR A 13 4.39 -4.69 23.76
C TYR A 13 4.44 -3.40 22.95
N LEU A 14 3.37 -2.61 22.99
CA LEU A 14 3.26 -1.32 22.32
C LEU A 14 2.96 -0.25 23.37
N SER A 15 3.66 0.88 23.27
CA SER A 15 3.32 2.07 24.07
C SER A 15 2.22 2.84 23.36
N VAL A 16 1.12 3.09 24.07
CA VAL A 16 -0.04 3.85 23.57
C VAL A 16 -0.43 4.96 24.53
N PRO A 17 -1.05 6.05 24.05
CA PRO A 17 -1.61 7.08 24.94
C PRO A 17 -2.65 6.51 25.90
N LYS A 18 -2.71 7.05 27.13
CA LYS A 18 -3.62 6.59 28.19
C LYS A 18 -5.09 6.52 27.75
N ALA A 19 -5.55 7.53 27.01
CA ALA A 19 -6.93 7.57 26.49
C ALA A 19 -7.22 6.42 25.51
N LEU A 20 -6.26 6.09 24.64
CA LEU A 20 -6.40 4.97 23.71
C LEU A 20 -6.40 3.63 24.45
N PHE A 21 -5.55 3.48 25.46
CA PHE A 21 -5.55 2.29 26.30
C PHE A 21 -6.89 2.08 27.01
N ALA A 22 -7.45 3.14 27.62
CA ALA A 22 -8.74 3.06 28.31
C ALA A 22 -9.86 2.60 27.36
N ALA A 23 -9.94 3.19 26.16
CA ALA A 23 -10.91 2.80 25.15
C ALA A 23 -10.77 1.34 24.70
N LEU A 24 -9.53 0.84 24.54
CA LEU A 24 -9.29 -0.57 24.19
C LEU A 24 -9.59 -1.51 25.35
N ALA A 25 -9.35 -1.09 26.59
CA ALA A 25 -9.55 -1.89 27.80
C ALA A 25 -11.02 -2.20 28.07
N GLU A 26 -11.93 -1.28 27.72
CA GLU A 26 -13.39 -1.46 27.83
C GLU A 26 -13.95 -2.48 26.83
N LEU A 27 -13.22 -2.79 25.75
CA LEU A 27 -13.65 -3.78 24.76
C LEU A 27 -13.40 -5.20 25.26
N SER A 28 -14.29 -6.13 24.88
CA SER A 28 -14.03 -7.56 25.00
C SER A 28 -12.78 -7.95 24.19
N PRO A 29 -12.08 -9.04 24.56
CA PRO A 29 -10.93 -9.51 23.80
C PRO A 29 -11.21 -9.65 22.29
N GLU A 30 -12.34 -10.24 21.92
CA GLU A 30 -12.72 -10.46 20.51
C GLU A 30 -12.99 -9.14 19.77
N ALA A 31 -13.64 -8.18 20.43
CA ALA A 31 -13.89 -6.86 19.86
C ALA A 31 -12.59 -6.07 19.67
N ARG A 32 -11.67 -6.19 20.62
CA ARG A 32 -10.33 -5.59 20.55
C ARG A 32 -9.52 -6.18 19.41
N ASP A 33 -9.48 -7.51 19.28
CA ASP A 33 -8.74 -8.20 18.22
C ASP A 33 -9.27 -7.82 16.84
N ARG A 34 -10.60 -7.79 16.67
CA ARG A 34 -11.22 -7.32 15.41
C ARG A 34 -10.86 -5.87 15.08
N LEU A 35 -10.85 -4.99 16.08
CA LEU A 35 -10.49 -3.58 15.87
C LEU A 35 -9.02 -3.45 15.49
N LEU A 36 -8.13 -4.18 16.17
CA LEU A 36 -6.70 -4.22 15.86
C LEU A 36 -6.46 -4.80 14.47
N ASP A 37 -7.13 -5.89 14.09
CA ASP A 37 -7.04 -6.49 12.75
C ASP A 37 -7.53 -5.52 11.68
N GLN A 38 -8.63 -4.81 11.90
CA GLN A 38 -9.11 -3.78 10.97
C GLN A 38 -8.11 -2.63 10.83
N ALA A 39 -7.55 -2.16 11.96
CA ALA A 39 -6.54 -1.12 11.97
C ALA A 39 -5.25 -1.57 11.27
N LEU A 40 -4.80 -2.80 11.54
CA LEU A 40 -3.67 -3.41 10.86
C LEU A 40 -3.94 -3.57 9.38
N THR A 41 -5.14 -3.98 8.96
CA THR A 41 -5.53 -4.07 7.54
C THR A 41 -5.44 -2.69 6.86
N ARG A 42 -5.79 -1.61 7.57
CA ARG A 42 -5.64 -0.22 7.09
C ARG A 42 -4.17 0.22 7.05
N VAL A 43 -3.34 -0.26 7.97
CA VAL A 43 -1.94 0.19 8.18
C VAL A 43 -0.91 -0.67 7.45
N GLN A 44 -1.21 -1.94 7.13
CA GLN A 44 -0.31 -2.95 6.54
C GLN A 44 0.18 -2.60 5.11
N GLY A 45 0.11 -1.34 4.68
CA GLY A 45 1.01 -0.80 3.66
C GLY A 45 0.87 -1.41 2.27
N ARG A 46 -0.18 -2.22 2.04
CA ARG A 46 -0.43 -2.93 0.77
C ARG A 46 -1.54 -2.31 -0.05
N SER A 47 -2.38 -1.46 0.53
CA SER A 47 -3.45 -0.84 -0.24
C SER A 47 -2.81 0.16 -1.22
N PRO A 48 -2.88 -0.10 -2.54
CA PRO A 48 -2.17 0.70 -3.51
C PRO A 48 -2.82 2.08 -3.59
N VAL A 49 -2.00 3.13 -3.50
CA VAL A 49 -2.47 4.52 -3.50
C VAL A 49 -2.83 4.90 -4.93
N LEU A 50 -4.06 5.39 -5.13
CA LEU A 50 -4.48 5.88 -6.43
C LEU A 50 -3.76 7.18 -6.74
N VAL A 51 -3.32 7.33 -7.99
CA VAL A 51 -2.62 8.54 -8.45
C VAL A 51 -3.19 8.97 -9.77
N CYS A 52 -3.47 10.26 -9.92
CA CYS A 52 -3.78 10.89 -11.20
C CYS A 52 -2.75 11.97 -11.54
N ASP A 53 -2.64 12.31 -12.81
CA ASP A 53 -1.79 13.41 -13.27
C ASP A 53 -2.51 14.78 -13.16
N ALA A 54 -1.84 15.84 -13.63
CA ALA A 54 -2.42 17.20 -13.62
C ALA A 54 -3.74 17.31 -14.42
N ASN A 55 -3.93 16.46 -15.45
CA ASN A 55 -5.13 16.41 -16.29
C ASN A 55 -6.21 15.48 -15.71
N ARG A 56 -6.06 15.04 -14.46
CA ARG A 56 -6.95 14.07 -13.78
C ARG A 56 -6.98 12.70 -14.45
N ARG A 57 -5.98 12.36 -15.28
CA ARG A 57 -5.85 11.02 -15.85
C ARG A 57 -5.33 10.07 -14.78
N LEU A 58 -6.06 8.99 -14.53
CA LEU A 58 -5.60 7.93 -13.64
C LEU A 58 -4.34 7.26 -14.17
N LEU A 59 -3.35 7.15 -13.30
CA LEU A 59 -2.09 6.45 -13.52
C LEU A 59 -2.13 5.09 -12.82
N LYS A 60 -1.07 4.30 -13.01
CA LYS A 60 -0.90 3.05 -12.24
C LYS A 60 -0.85 3.40 -10.74
N PRO A 61 -1.63 2.70 -9.89
CA PRO A 61 -1.55 2.84 -8.45
C PRO A 61 -0.11 2.64 -7.94
N CYS A 62 0.27 3.35 -6.88
CA CYS A 62 1.63 3.33 -6.37
C CYS A 62 1.73 2.86 -4.92
N HIS A 63 2.92 2.39 -4.53
CA HIS A 63 3.18 1.97 -3.15
C HIS A 63 3.05 3.17 -2.17
N PRO A 64 2.50 2.99 -0.96
CA PRO A 64 2.36 4.07 0.04
C PRO A 64 3.67 4.79 0.38
N ALA A 65 4.82 4.09 0.32
CA ALA A 65 6.12 4.75 0.47
C ALA A 65 6.38 5.80 -0.62
N ARG A 66 6.04 5.49 -1.88
CA ARG A 66 6.19 6.42 -3.00
C ARG A 66 5.19 7.57 -2.91
N ALA A 67 3.95 7.31 -2.50
CA ALA A 67 2.95 8.33 -2.23
C ALA A 67 3.44 9.35 -1.18
N ARG A 68 3.97 8.86 -0.04
CA ARG A 68 4.59 9.69 1.00
C ARG A 68 5.76 10.51 0.47
N GLU A 69 6.61 9.91 -0.36
CA GLU A 69 7.73 10.61 -0.98
C GLU A 69 7.26 11.75 -1.91
N LEU A 70 6.23 11.52 -2.73
CA LEU A 70 5.66 12.53 -3.63
C LEU A 70 5.10 13.73 -2.85
N LEU A 71 4.39 13.47 -1.76
CA LEU A 71 3.88 14.50 -0.84
C LEU A 71 5.03 15.27 -0.19
N ARG A 72 6.00 14.56 0.40
CA ARG A 72 7.17 15.18 1.08
C ARG A 72 7.97 16.08 0.14
N ARG A 73 8.13 15.68 -1.13
CA ARG A 73 8.82 16.46 -2.17
C ARG A 73 7.96 17.54 -2.82
N LYS A 74 6.72 17.78 -2.35
CA LYS A 74 5.75 18.74 -2.93
C LYS A 74 5.47 18.51 -4.43
N ARG A 75 5.52 17.26 -4.87
CA ARG A 75 5.28 16.86 -6.28
C ARG A 75 3.85 16.41 -6.54
N ALA A 76 3.07 16.27 -5.47
CA ALA A 76 1.68 15.88 -5.51
C ALA A 76 0.91 16.53 -4.37
N ARG A 77 -0.42 16.52 -4.48
CA ARG A 77 -1.36 16.88 -3.43
C ARG A 77 -2.38 15.77 -3.20
N VAL A 78 -2.94 15.72 -1.99
CA VAL A 78 -4.05 14.81 -1.67
C VAL A 78 -5.34 15.38 -2.28
N LEU A 79 -6.09 14.56 -3.00
CA LEU A 79 -7.44 14.88 -3.47
C LEU A 79 -8.51 14.22 -2.61
N TRP A 80 -8.26 13.00 -2.17
CA TRP A 80 -9.21 12.19 -1.39
C TRP A 80 -8.45 11.31 -0.40
N SER A 81 -9.03 11.05 0.77
CA SER A 81 -8.37 10.34 1.87
C SER A 81 -8.80 8.88 2.04
N ASP A 82 -10.00 8.51 1.58
CA ASP A 82 -10.50 7.12 1.65
C ASP A 82 -11.41 6.77 0.45
N PRO A 83 -10.88 6.11 -0.61
CA PRO A 83 -9.50 5.64 -0.75
C PRO A 83 -8.51 6.79 -1.00
N LEU A 84 -7.26 6.63 -0.57
CA LEU A 84 -6.22 7.65 -0.74
C LEU A 84 -5.94 7.90 -2.24
N LEU A 85 -6.26 9.11 -2.71
CA LEU A 85 -6.03 9.58 -4.07
C LEU A 85 -5.10 10.79 -4.08
N LEU A 86 -4.00 10.69 -4.83
CA LEU A 86 -3.06 11.79 -5.06
C LEU A 86 -3.20 12.36 -6.47
N GLN A 87 -2.98 13.67 -6.60
CA GLN A 87 -2.80 14.33 -7.89
C GLN A 87 -1.36 14.83 -8.03
N LEU A 88 -0.67 14.44 -9.10
CA LEU A 88 0.63 14.98 -9.46
C LEU A 88 0.49 16.40 -10.00
N HIS A 89 1.49 17.25 -9.74
CA HIS A 89 1.53 18.60 -10.30
C HIS A 89 1.91 18.66 -11.79
N ARG A 90 2.26 17.52 -12.39
CA ARG A 90 2.67 17.43 -13.79
C ARG A 90 1.80 16.47 -14.57
N VAL A 91 1.72 16.69 -15.88
CA VAL A 91 1.15 15.73 -16.84
C VAL A 91 2.16 14.60 -17.08
N VAL A 92 1.68 13.36 -17.16
CA VAL A 92 2.53 12.21 -17.48
C VAL A 92 2.20 11.74 -18.89
N ALA A 93 3.17 11.81 -19.79
CA ALA A 93 3.02 11.29 -21.15
C ALA A 93 2.66 9.79 -21.11
N PRO A 94 1.80 9.30 -22.01
CA PRO A 94 1.53 7.87 -22.10
C PRO A 94 2.85 7.13 -22.35
N ALA A 95 3.10 6.05 -21.60
CA ALA A 95 4.23 5.20 -21.87
C ALA A 95 4.06 4.61 -23.28
N SER A 96 4.89 5.03 -24.23
CA SER A 96 5.01 4.34 -25.52
C SER A 96 5.45 2.92 -25.22
N VAL A 97 4.54 1.96 -25.39
CA VAL A 97 4.85 0.54 -25.30
C VAL A 97 5.82 0.26 -26.45
N LYS A 98 7.11 0.22 -26.16
CA LYS A 98 8.12 -0.25 -27.12
C LYS A 98 7.89 -1.75 -27.25
N GLY A 99 7.09 -2.14 -28.23
CA GLY A 99 6.86 -3.52 -28.61
C GLY A 99 8.21 -4.20 -28.77
N LYS A 100 8.47 -5.19 -27.92
CA LYS A 100 9.54 -6.14 -28.15
C LYS A 100 9.05 -7.01 -29.30
N THR A 101 9.40 -6.61 -30.53
CA THR A 101 9.21 -7.46 -31.71
C THR A 101 10.15 -8.63 -31.52
N ASP A 102 9.60 -9.77 -31.11
CA ASP A 102 10.25 -11.05 -31.33
C ASP A 102 10.55 -11.16 -32.83
N ARG A 103 11.83 -11.11 -33.19
CA ARG A 103 12.28 -11.57 -34.49
C ARG A 103 12.69 -13.02 -34.32
N ASP A 104 11.69 -13.89 -34.44
CA ASP A 104 11.91 -15.19 -35.06
C ASP A 104 11.81 -15.00 -36.58
N ALA A 105 12.93 -15.21 -37.27
CA ALA A 105 13.02 -15.54 -38.70
C ALA A 105 14.43 -16.13 -38.92
N SER A 106 14.56 -17.46 -38.92
CA SER A 106 14.47 -18.30 -40.12
C SER A 106 15.65 -18.15 -41.09
N GLY A 107 16.50 -19.19 -41.12
CA GLY A 107 17.14 -19.71 -42.32
C GLY A 107 18.49 -19.12 -42.76
N ARG A 108 19.56 -19.94 -42.69
CA ARG A 108 20.40 -20.24 -43.88
C ARG A 108 21.32 -21.43 -43.65
N THR A 109 21.09 -22.43 -44.49
CA THR A 109 22.03 -23.43 -44.99
C THR A 109 23.35 -22.82 -45.44
N GLY A 110 24.44 -23.55 -45.19
CA GLY A 110 25.79 -23.32 -45.71
C GLY A 110 26.77 -24.29 -45.07
#